data_AF-A6FJG0-F1
#
_entry.id   AF-A6FJG0-F1
#
_cell.length_a   1.000
_cell.length_b   1.000
_cell.length_c   1.000
_cell.angle_alpha   90.00
_cell.angle_beta   90.00
_cell.angle_gamma   90.00
#
_symmetry.space_group_name_H-M   'P 1'
#
loop_
_entity.id
_entity.type
_entity.pdbx_description
1 polymer ?
#
loop_
_entity_poly.entity_id
_entity_poly.type
_entity_poly.pdbx_seq_one_letter_code
_entity_poly.pdbx_strand_id
1 'polypeptide(L)' 'LKLTLDVGGETRQVFAGIKSAYEPEQLEGRLTVMVANLAPRKMKFGLSEGMVLAAGPGGSDIFVLNPDEGSEPGMRVM' A
#
# COMPACT_ATOMS: atom_id res chain seq x y z
N LEU A 1 6.82 -3.82 6.44
CA LEU A 1 6.85 -2.34 6.38
C LEU A 1 5.49 -1.82 6.88
N LYS A 2 5.45 -0.71 7.60
CA LYS A 2 4.20 -0.05 8.03
C LYS A 2 3.97 1.14 7.09
N LEU A 3 2.82 1.18 6.42
CA LEU A 3 2.42 2.23 5.50
C LEU A 3 1.19 2.94 6.04
N THR A 4 1.13 4.26 5.84
CA THR A 4 -0.06 5.09 6.04
C THR A 4 -0.47 5.62 4.68
N LEU A 5 -1.64 5.22 4.18
CA LEU A 5 -2.13 5.58 2.86
C LEU A 5 -3.30 6.56 2.99
N ASP A 6 -3.28 7.64 2.21
CA ASP A 6 -4.45 8.49 1.98
C ASP A 6 -5.37 7.83 0.94
N VAL A 7 -6.64 7.67 1.28
CA VAL A 7 -7.66 7.08 0.41
C VAL A 7 -8.78 8.05 0.08
N GLY A 8 -8.51 9.35 0.09
CA GLY A 8 -9.46 10.39 -0.29
C GLY A 8 -10.38 10.76 0.87
N GLY A 9 -9.81 11.47 1.85
CA GLY A 9 -10.55 12.01 3.00
C GLY A 9 -10.38 11.23 4.30
N GLU A 10 -9.74 10.07 4.25
CA GLU A 10 -9.26 9.34 5.43
C GLU A 10 -7.90 8.71 5.16
N THR A 11 -7.15 8.46 6.23
CA THR A 11 -5.88 7.72 6.17
C THR A 11 -6.05 6.33 6.76
N ARG A 12 -5.47 5.32 6.11
CA ARG A 12 -5.50 3.94 6.57
C ARG A 12 -4.12 3.36 6.80
N GLN A 13 -4.02 2.49 7.80
CA GLN A 13 -2.77 1.81 8.12
C GLN A 13 -2.72 0.43 7.45
N VAL A 14 -1.64 0.15 6.74
CA VAL A 14 -1.40 -1.17 6.12
C VAL A 14 -0.01 -1.70 6.46
N PHE A 15 0.08 -2.98 6.76
CA PHE A 15 1.37 -3.67 6.88
C PHE A 15 1.67 -4.43 5.59
N ALA A 16 2.74 -4.02 4.90
CA ALA A 16 3.15 -4.60 3.61
C ALA A 16 4.44 -5.44 3.74
N GLY A 17 4.47 -6.57 3.04
CA GLY A 17 5.59 -7.51 2.99
C GLY A 17 6.71 -7.12 2.02
N ILE A 18 6.94 -5.82 1.79
CA ILE A 18 7.79 -5.31 0.68
C ILE A 18 9.13 -4.73 1.13
N LYS A 19 9.52 -4.92 2.40
CA LYS A 19 10.73 -4.32 2.98
C LYS A 19 12.03 -4.78 2.30
N SER A 20 12.01 -5.93 1.62
CA SER A 20 13.17 -6.46 0.88
C SER A 20 13.44 -5.74 -0.45
N ALA A 21 12.48 -4.95 -0.96
CA ALA A 21 12.58 -4.27 -2.24
C ALA A 21 12.52 -2.74 -2.12
N TYR A 22 12.00 -2.20 -1.00
CA TYR A 22 11.82 -0.76 -0.82
C TYR A 22 12.22 -0.32 0.58
N GLU A 23 12.97 0.77 0.63
CA GLU A 23 13.14 1.59 1.83
C GLU A 23 11.96 2.56 1.99
N PRO A 24 11.61 2.98 3.23
CA PRO A 24 10.48 3.87 3.49
C PRO A 24 10.48 5.15 2.65
N GLU A 25 11.65 5.78 2.50
CA GLU A 25 11.82 7.07 1.84
C GLU A 25 11.50 7.00 0.34
N GLN A 26 11.58 5.81 -0.26
CA GLN A 26 11.23 5.59 -1.67
C GLN A 26 9.72 5.52 -1.92
N LEU A 27 8.93 5.42 -0.86
CA LEU A 27 7.47 5.25 -0.91
C LEU A 27 6.72 6.51 -0.46
N GLU A 28 7.39 7.44 0.21
CA GLU A 28 6.79 8.70 0.63
C GLU A 28 6.34 9.52 -0.59
N GLY A 29 5.10 9.99 -0.56
CA GLY A 29 4.49 10.76 -1.65
C GLY A 29 4.11 9.95 -2.90
N ARG A 30 4.42 8.65 -2.96
CA ARG A 30 4.09 7.81 -4.12
C ARG A 30 2.63 7.33 -4.05
N LEU A 31 1.94 7.37 -5.19
CA LEU A 31 0.63 6.74 -5.33
C LEU A 31 0.75 5.22 -5.54
N THR A 32 -0.18 4.46 -4.96
CA THR A 32 -0.26 3.01 -5.12
C THR A 32 -1.70 2.52 -5.07
N VAL A 33 -1.89 1.25 -5.40
CA VAL A 33 -3.18 0.57 -5.38
C VAL A 33 -3.37 -0.17 -4.06
N MET A 34 -4.53 0.04 -3.42
CA MET A 34 -4.90 -0.64 -2.19
C MET A 34 -6.31 -1.25 -2.27
N VAL A 35 -6.47 -2.45 -1.72
CA VAL A 35 -7.78 -3.05 -1.45
C VAL A 35 -8.29 -2.53 -0.09
N ALA A 36 -9.28 -1.64 -0.13
CA ALA A 36 -9.78 -0.91 1.05
C ALA A 36 -11.00 -1.55 1.74
N ASN A 37 -11.61 -2.59 1.17
CA ASN A 37 -12.82 -3.23 1.73
C ASN A 37 -12.52 -4.52 2.51
N LEU A 38 -11.26 -4.82 2.80
CA LEU A 38 -10.90 -5.99 3.61
C LEU A 38 -11.25 -5.76 5.07
N ALA A 39 -11.71 -6.82 5.74
CA ALA A 39 -11.87 -6.81 7.19
C ALA A 39 -10.52 -6.50 7.86
N PRO A 40 -10.46 -5.58 8.84
CA PRO A 40 -9.21 -5.26 9.52
C PRO A 40 -8.57 -6.49 10.16
N ARG A 41 -7.28 -6.70 9.91
CA ARG A 41 -6.52 -7.83 10.43
C ARG A 41 -5.58 -7.38 11.54
N LYS A 42 -5.79 -7.89 12.75
CA LYS A 42 -4.86 -7.67 13.86
C LYS A 42 -3.56 -8.45 13.61
N MET A 43 -2.45 -7.74 13.57
CA MET A 43 -1.10 -8.28 13.45
C MET A 43 -0.30 -7.99 14.72
N LYS A 44 0.88 -8.60 14.86
CA LYS A 44 1.78 -8.39 16.00
C LYS A 44 2.12 -6.90 16.23
N PHE A 45 2.11 -6.11 15.15
CA PHE A 45 2.57 -4.71 15.15
C PHE A 45 1.45 -3.67 15.12
N GLY A 46 0.18 -4.10 15.11
CA GLY A 46 -0.98 -3.21 15.02
C GLY A 46 -2.09 -3.77 14.13
N LEU A 47 -3.06 -2.93 13.80
CA LEU A 47 -4.16 -3.26 12.91
C LEU A 47 -3.77 -2.95 11.45
N SER A 48 -3.97 -3.91 10.53
CA SER A 48 -3.88 -3.68 9.09
C SER A 48 -5.30 -3.51 8.53
N GLU A 49 -5.57 -2.40 7.87
CA GLU A 49 -6.91 -1.97 7.43
C GLU A 49 -7.10 -2.09 5.91
N GLY A 50 -6.24 -2.86 5.27
CA GLY A 50 -6.23 -3.06 3.83
C GLY A 50 -5.01 -3.85 3.38
N MET A 51 -4.80 -3.86 2.07
CA MET A 51 -3.69 -4.53 1.39
C MET A 51 -3.21 -3.69 0.22
N VAL A 52 -1.91 -3.39 0.17
CA VAL A 52 -1.26 -2.81 -1.02
C VAL A 52 -0.96 -3.91 -2.02
N LEU A 53 -1.13 -3.62 -3.31
CA LEU A 53 -0.88 -4.56 -4.39
C LEU A 53 0.52 -4.39 -4.97
N ALA A 54 1.21 -5.51 -5.18
CA ALA A 54 2.51 -5.58 -5.83
C ALA A 54 2.60 -6.87 -6.65
N ALA A 55 3.45 -6.86 -7.68
CA ALA A 55 3.74 -8.02 -8.53
C ALA A 55 5.18 -8.51 -8.31
N GLY A 56 5.45 -9.77 -8.62
CA GLY A 56 6.80 -10.36 -8.63
C GLY A 56 6.96 -11.57 -7.70
N PRO A 57 8.09 -12.29 -7.83
CA PRO A 57 8.33 -13.55 -7.11
C PRO A 57 8.68 -13.37 -5.62
N GLY A 58 8.89 -12.14 -5.15
CA GLY A 58 9.27 -11.83 -3.78
C GLY A 58 10.73 -11.37 -3.65
N GLY A 59 11.20 -11.15 -2.42
CA GLY A 59 12.55 -10.65 -2.18
C GLY A 59 12.74 -9.23 -2.73
N SER A 60 13.84 -8.99 -3.45
CA SER A 60 14.10 -7.71 -4.12
C SER A 60 13.26 -7.51 -5.38
N ASP A 61 12.73 -8.58 -5.96
CA ASP A 61 11.93 -8.55 -7.20
C ASP A 61 10.44 -8.35 -6.87
N ILE A 62 10.14 -7.27 -6.15
CA ILE A 62 8.76 -6.85 -5.84
C ILE A 62 8.50 -5.50 -6.49
N PHE A 63 7.45 -5.41 -7.27
CA PHE A 63 7.06 -4.23 -8.03
C PHE A 63 5.72 -3.71 -7.51
N VAL A 64 5.74 -2.65 -6.69
CA VAL A 64 4.52 -2.01 -6.17
C VAL A 64 3.74 -1.41 -7.34
N LEU A 65 2.45 -1.73 -7.43
CA LEU A 65 1.58 -1.21 -8.47
C LEU A 65 1.31 0.27 -8.21
N ASN A 66 1.46 1.09 -9.25
CA ASN A 66 1.07 2.50 -9.24
C ASN A 66 0.05 2.76 -10.34
N PRO A 67 -0.88 3.70 -10.12
CA PRO A 67 -1.75 4.17 -11.18
C PRO A 67 -0.98 5.10 -12.14
N ASP A 68 -1.61 5.40 -13.27
CA ASP A 68 -1.10 6.38 -14.26
C ASP A 68 -1.23 7.82 -13.74
N GLU A 69 -0.50 8.74 -14.37
CA GLU A 69 -0.54 10.17 -14.07
C GLU A 69 -1.97 10.75 -14.16
N GLY A 70 -2.26 11.74 -13.31
CA GLY A 70 -3.60 12.33 -13.18
C GLY A 70 -4.51 11.59 -12.20
N SER A 71 -4.08 10.45 -11.65
CA SER A 71 -4.79 9.78 -10.57
C SER A 71 -4.62 10.53 -9.24
N GLU A 72 -5.67 10.55 -8.42
CA GLU A 72 -5.68 11.20 -7.11
C GLU A 72 -5.96 10.19 -5.98
N PRO A 73 -5.53 10.46 -4.74
CA PRO A 73 -5.88 9.64 -3.58
C PRO A 73 -7.39 9.41 -3.47
N GLY A 74 -7.78 8.14 -3.27
CA GLY A 74 -9.19 7.75 -3.14
C GLY A 74 -9.95 7.51 -4.45
N MET A 75 -9.33 7.74 -5.61
CA MET A 75 -9.94 7.33 -6.87
C MET A 75 -10.18 5.81 -6.88
N ARG A 76 -11.38 5.42 -7.33
CA ARG A 76 -11.79 4.02 -7.35
C ARG A 76 -11.08 3.28 -8.49
N VAL A 77 -10.45 2.16 -8.14
CA VAL A 77 -9.87 1.22 -9.10
C VAL A 77 -11.00 0.44 -9.78
N MET A 78 -10.96 0.35 -11.11
CA MET A 78 -11.97 -0.30 -11.95
C MET A 78 -11.46 -1.58 -12.61
#